data_AF-A0AA50E294-F1
#
_entry.id   AF-A0AA50E294-F1
#
_cell.length_a   1.000
_cell.length_b   1.000
_cell.length_c   1.000
_cell.angle_alpha   90.00
_cell.angle_beta   90.00
_cell.angle_gamma   90.00
#
_symmetry.space_group_name_H-M   'P 1'
#
loop_
_entity.id
_entity.type
_entity.pdbx_description
1 polymer ?
#
loop_
_entity_poly.entity_id
_entity_poly.type
_entity_poly.pdbx_seq_one_letter_code
_entity_poly.pdbx_strand_id
1 'polypeptide(L)'
;MGQKNNQALAQRQWRGLCGYNLQRTMGGTWQLDYGLQALDDGEFWLPAASLWAMAGDRLVWQGRRVDQGAESLLRGLGVAAQIYEPIANSLTERCPTGCGLDAIQAYEFILAIAHQLRDRGLGVILPPGLERGGTAKRLGVKVVGEVQRQRGQRLTLQSLINYDLQLMMGSGDNARLLTAKDFEALLAQKSPLVVLDGEWITLQPADVRAAKAILQQQQSAPPLTVEDALRLSIGDLQTVSKLPVTQFAARGILQELIETLRNPEGVKAIADPPGFQGTLRPYQARGVGWLAFLERWGLGACLADDMGLGKTPQLLAFLLHLSRGRYVS
;
A
#
# COMPACT_ATOMS: atom_id res chain seq x y z
N MET A 1 -25.57 -22.59 -38.01
CA MET A 1 -24.31 -21.82 -38.23
C MET A 1 -23.41 -21.71 -36.98
N GLY A 2 -23.57 -22.58 -35.97
CA GLY A 2 -22.98 -22.35 -34.63
C GLY A 2 -21.92 -23.35 -34.15
N GLN A 3 -21.22 -24.09 -35.02
CA GLN A 3 -20.28 -25.13 -34.58
C GLN A 3 -18.88 -25.10 -35.22
N LYS A 4 -18.54 -24.10 -36.05
CA LYS A 4 -17.21 -24.01 -36.68
C LYS A 4 -16.23 -23.00 -36.05
N ASN A 5 -16.66 -22.18 -35.08
CA ASN A 5 -15.81 -21.14 -34.50
C ASN A 5 -15.08 -21.52 -33.20
N ASN A 6 -15.27 -22.73 -32.65
CA ASN A 6 -14.66 -23.12 -31.38
C ASN A 6 -13.42 -24.02 -31.51
N GLN A 7 -13.00 -24.37 -32.74
CA GLN A 7 -11.78 -25.14 -32.98
C GLN A 7 -10.55 -24.27 -33.34
N ALA A 8 -10.72 -22.97 -33.55
CA ALA A 8 -9.62 -22.05 -33.86
C ALA A 8 -8.93 -21.45 -32.63
N LEU A 9 -9.52 -21.58 -31.43
CA LEU A 9 -8.94 -21.10 -30.16
C LEU A 9 -8.06 -22.15 -29.44
N ALA A 10 -7.97 -23.37 -29.99
CA ALA A 10 -7.18 -24.48 -29.44
C ALA A 10 -5.75 -24.58 -30.00
N GLN A 11 -5.37 -23.70 -30.93
CA GLN A 11 -3.97 -23.50 -31.31
C GLN A 11 -3.35 -22.43 -30.38
N ARG A 12 -3.18 -22.78 -29.10
CA ARG A 12 -2.36 -22.00 -28.16
C ARG A 12 -0.88 -22.17 -28.55
N GLN A 13 -0.50 -21.55 -29.67
CA GLN A 13 0.89 -21.33 -30.02
C GLN A 13 1.53 -20.45 -28.96
N TRP A 14 2.66 -20.89 -28.45
CA TRP A 14 3.50 -20.08 -27.59
C TRP A 14 3.90 -18.79 -28.31
N ARG A 15 3.64 -17.66 -27.67
CA ARG A 15 4.47 -16.46 -27.79
C ARG A 15 5.13 -16.29 -26.43
N GLY A 16 6.04 -17.21 -26.09
CA GLY A 16 6.71 -17.22 -24.79
C GLY A 16 7.56 -15.97 -24.67
N LEU A 17 7.24 -15.12 -23.70
CA LEU A 17 8.08 -13.97 -23.39
C LEU A 17 9.27 -14.51 -22.58
N CYS A 18 10.48 -14.06 -22.89
CA CYS A 18 11.61 -14.34 -22.02
C CYS A 18 11.29 -13.77 -20.64
N GLY A 19 11.31 -14.67 -19.67
CA GLY A 19 11.05 -14.43 -18.28
C GLY A 19 12.36 -14.27 -17.52
N TYR A 20 12.38 -13.37 -16.55
CA TYR A 20 13.48 -13.20 -15.60
C TYR A 20 12.97 -13.43 -14.20
N ASN A 21 13.56 -14.37 -13.48
CA ASN A 21 13.20 -14.70 -12.10
C ASN A 21 14.37 -14.35 -11.19
N LEU A 22 14.20 -13.31 -10.38
CA LEU A 22 15.23 -12.86 -9.45
C LEU A 22 15.10 -13.62 -8.13
N GLN A 23 16.12 -14.38 -7.73
CA GLN A 23 16.17 -15.13 -6.48
C GLN A 23 17.47 -14.83 -5.72
N ARG A 24 17.51 -15.11 -4.41
CA ARG A 24 18.74 -15.00 -3.61
C ARG A 24 19.28 -16.38 -3.27
N THR A 25 20.54 -16.61 -3.59
CA THR A 25 21.27 -17.83 -3.24
C THR A 25 21.60 -17.84 -1.74
N MET A 26 21.73 -19.03 -1.13
CA MET A 26 22.02 -19.18 0.31
C MET A 26 23.32 -18.48 0.77
N GLY A 27 24.24 -18.14 -0.16
CA GLY A 27 25.46 -17.38 0.11
C GLY A 27 25.30 -15.85 0.16
N GLY A 28 24.08 -15.33 0.04
CA GLY A 28 23.79 -13.90 0.09
C GLY A 28 23.88 -13.17 -1.25
N THR A 29 24.33 -13.85 -2.31
CA THR A 29 24.35 -13.40 -3.72
C THR A 29 22.96 -13.47 -4.34
N TRP A 30 22.67 -12.57 -5.27
CA TRP A 30 21.45 -12.63 -6.08
C TRP A 30 21.72 -13.42 -7.35
N GLN A 31 20.69 -14.09 -7.85
CA GLN A 31 20.73 -14.86 -9.08
C GLN A 31 19.49 -14.51 -9.90
N LEU A 32 19.72 -14.04 -11.12
CA LEU A 32 18.67 -13.78 -12.08
C LEU A 32 18.58 -14.99 -13.00
N ASP A 33 17.58 -15.85 -12.77
CA ASP A 33 17.35 -17.03 -13.59
C ASP A 33 16.57 -16.67 -14.85
N TYR A 34 16.96 -17.30 -15.96
CA TYR A 34 16.30 -17.12 -17.24
C TYR A 34 15.29 -18.24 -17.48
N GLY A 35 14.22 -17.90 -18.19
CA GLY A 35 13.19 -18.87 -18.53
C GLY A 35 12.21 -18.33 -19.55
N LEU A 36 11.20 -19.14 -19.86
CA LEU A 36 10.04 -18.69 -20.60
C LEU A 36 8.86 -18.56 -19.63
N GLN A 37 8.19 -17.41 -19.70
CA GLN A 37 6.95 -17.15 -18.97
C GLN A 37 5.78 -17.17 -19.95
N ALA A 38 4.66 -17.77 -19.54
CA ALA A 38 3.46 -17.78 -20.36
C ALA A 38 2.74 -16.42 -20.32
N LEU A 39 2.20 -15.97 -21.46
CA LEU A 39 1.44 -14.71 -21.56
C LEU A 39 0.10 -14.77 -20.83
N ASP A 40 -0.52 -15.95 -20.80
CA ASP A 40 -1.85 -16.20 -20.25
C ASP A 40 -1.81 -16.59 -18.77
N ASP A 41 -0.64 -16.94 -18.24
CA ASP A 41 -0.44 -17.42 -16.89
C ASP A 41 0.93 -16.94 -16.34
N GLY A 42 0.89 -15.93 -15.47
CA GLY A 42 2.07 -15.30 -14.91
C GLY A 42 2.84 -16.17 -13.91
N GLU A 43 2.23 -17.22 -13.36
CA GLU A 43 2.92 -18.15 -12.46
C GLU A 43 3.62 -19.29 -13.22
N PHE A 44 3.26 -19.49 -14.49
CA PHE A 44 3.84 -20.53 -15.31
C PHE A 44 5.28 -20.18 -15.73
N TRP A 45 6.23 -20.93 -15.21
CA TRP A 45 7.67 -20.73 -15.42
C TRP A 45 8.35 -21.98 -15.99
N LEU A 46 9.07 -21.81 -17.11
CA LEU A 46 9.93 -22.85 -17.70
C LEU A 46 11.41 -22.43 -17.59
N PRO A 47 12.22 -23.07 -16.73
CA PRO A 47 13.63 -22.72 -16.55
C PRO A 47 14.48 -22.94 -17.81
N ALA A 48 15.43 -22.05 -18.07
CA ALA A 48 16.38 -22.16 -19.18
C ALA A 48 17.21 -23.45 -19.11
N ALA A 49 17.60 -23.91 -17.92
CA ALA A 49 18.32 -25.18 -17.76
C ALA A 49 17.56 -26.38 -18.34
N SER A 50 16.23 -26.39 -18.21
CA SER A 50 15.37 -27.44 -18.79
C SER A 50 15.23 -27.31 -20.31
N LEU A 51 15.30 -26.08 -20.84
CA LEU A 51 15.33 -25.83 -22.29
C LEU A 51 16.65 -26.30 -22.91
N TRP A 52 17.79 -26.04 -22.27
CA TRP A 52 19.12 -26.39 -22.79
C TRP A 52 19.43 -27.88 -22.71
N ALA A 53 18.90 -28.58 -21.71
CA ALA A 53 19.11 -30.02 -21.53
C ALA A 53 18.43 -30.88 -22.60
N MET A 54 17.56 -30.31 -23.44
CA MET A 54 16.72 -31.06 -24.37
C MET A 54 17.09 -30.80 -25.83
N ALA A 55 17.33 -31.87 -26.59
CA ALA A 55 17.88 -31.84 -27.94
C ALA A 55 16.85 -31.60 -29.06
N GLY A 56 15.74 -30.89 -28.81
CA GLY A 56 14.66 -30.75 -29.80
C GLY A 56 13.89 -29.43 -29.76
N ASP A 57 13.40 -29.01 -30.93
CA ASP A 57 12.64 -27.76 -31.13
C ASP A 57 11.20 -27.81 -30.61
N ARG A 58 10.75 -28.95 -30.10
CA ARG A 58 9.38 -29.16 -29.61
C ARG A 58 9.42 -29.83 -28.25
N LEU A 59 8.83 -29.18 -27.26
CA LEU A 59 8.76 -29.62 -25.87
C LEU A 59 7.31 -29.64 -25.42
N VAL A 60 6.94 -30.60 -24.57
CA VAL A 60 5.72 -30.51 -23.76
C VAL A 60 6.13 -30.34 -22.29
N TRP A 61 5.84 -29.18 -21.70
CA TRP A 61 6.11 -28.89 -20.30
C TRP A 61 4.80 -28.63 -19.57
N GLN A 62 4.55 -29.38 -18.48
CA GLN A 62 3.32 -29.29 -17.68
C GLN A 62 2.03 -29.29 -18.55
N GLY A 63 2.01 -30.13 -19.60
CA GLY A 63 0.85 -30.28 -20.50
C GLY A 63 0.75 -29.23 -21.63
N ARG A 64 1.68 -28.26 -21.72
CA ARG A 64 1.71 -27.24 -22.78
C ARG A 64 2.84 -27.49 -23.77
N ARG A 65 2.57 -27.34 -25.07
CA ARG A 65 3.55 -27.60 -26.14
C ARG A 65 4.31 -26.33 -26.53
N VAL A 66 5.59 -26.23 -26.16
CA VAL A 66 6.53 -25.18 -26.59
C VAL A 66 7.14 -25.57 -27.93
N ASP A 67 7.02 -24.72 -28.94
CA ASP A 67 7.78 -24.83 -30.19
C ASP A 67 8.87 -23.74 -30.17
N GLN A 68 10.11 -24.04 -30.60
CA GLN A 68 11.25 -23.12 -30.68
C GLN A 68 11.58 -22.37 -29.37
N GLY A 69 11.56 -23.08 -28.24
CA GLY A 69 11.79 -22.48 -26.93
C GLY A 69 13.17 -21.82 -26.78
N ALA A 70 14.23 -22.48 -27.23
CA ALA A 70 15.60 -21.94 -27.16
C ALA A 70 15.78 -20.65 -27.99
N GLU A 71 15.21 -20.61 -29.20
CA GLU A 71 15.29 -19.43 -30.06
C GLU A 71 14.51 -18.25 -29.48
N SER A 72 13.33 -18.52 -28.92
CA SER A 72 12.49 -17.52 -28.25
C SER A 72 13.20 -16.93 -27.02
N LEU A 73 13.86 -17.77 -26.24
CA LEU A 73 14.67 -17.36 -25.09
C LEU A 73 15.84 -16.48 -25.54
N LEU A 74 16.63 -16.89 -26.54
CA LEU A 74 17.77 -16.11 -27.05
C LEU A 74 17.35 -14.77 -27.64
N ARG A 75 16.21 -14.71 -28.35
CA ARG A 75 15.66 -13.44 -28.85
C ARG A 75 15.32 -12.48 -27.71
N GLY A 76 14.65 -12.97 -26.65
CA GLY A 76 14.32 -12.14 -25.50
C GLY A 76 15.53 -11.73 -24.66
N LEU A 77 16.51 -12.63 -24.50
CA LEU A 77 17.79 -12.31 -23.87
C LEU A 77 18.59 -11.28 -24.66
N GLY A 78 18.59 -11.35 -25.99
CA GLY A 78 19.23 -10.36 -26.84
C GLY A 78 18.64 -8.96 -26.67
N VAL A 79 17.31 -8.86 -26.50
CA VAL A 79 16.65 -7.58 -26.19
C VAL A 79 17.02 -7.07 -24.81
N ALA A 80 17.13 -7.94 -23.80
CA ALA A 80 17.48 -7.54 -22.44
C ALA A 80 18.96 -7.19 -22.26
N ALA A 81 19.86 -7.86 -22.98
CA ALA A 81 21.29 -7.56 -22.97
C ALA A 81 21.62 -6.14 -23.46
N GLN A 82 20.75 -5.54 -24.28
CA GLN A 82 20.89 -4.13 -24.70
C GLN A 82 20.55 -3.14 -23.58
N ILE A 83 19.86 -3.58 -22.54
CA ILE A 83 19.32 -2.74 -21.47
C ILE A 83 20.13 -2.94 -20.18
N TYR A 84 20.60 -4.16 -19.93
CA TYR A 84 21.23 -4.52 -18.68
C TYR A 84 22.51 -5.34 -18.90
N GLU A 85 23.65 -4.74 -18.53
CA GLU A 85 24.99 -5.26 -18.75
C GLU A 85 25.24 -6.65 -18.11
N PRO A 86 24.76 -6.96 -16.90
CA PRO A 86 24.93 -8.31 -16.33
C PRO A 86 24.31 -9.43 -17.16
N ILE A 87 23.22 -9.15 -17.90
CA ILE A 87 22.63 -10.13 -18.82
C ILE A 87 23.54 -10.28 -20.05
N ALA A 88 24.07 -9.19 -20.59
CA ALA A 88 25.01 -9.24 -21.72
C ALA A 88 26.25 -10.10 -21.41
N ASN A 89 26.80 -9.96 -20.21
CA ASN A 89 27.96 -10.76 -19.77
C ASN A 89 27.64 -12.27 -19.75
N SER A 90 26.44 -12.65 -19.34
CA SER A 90 26.02 -14.06 -19.31
C SER A 90 25.84 -14.70 -20.69
N LEU A 91 25.65 -13.90 -21.76
CA LEU A 91 25.48 -14.40 -23.14
C LEU A 91 26.80 -14.85 -23.80
N THR A 92 27.94 -14.72 -23.11
CA THR A 92 29.20 -15.33 -23.56
C THR A 92 29.22 -16.85 -23.38
N GLU A 93 28.35 -17.40 -22.52
CA GLU A 93 28.20 -18.83 -22.33
C GLU A 93 27.33 -19.47 -23.42
N ARG A 94 27.63 -20.74 -23.76
CA ARG A 94 26.88 -21.47 -24.81
C ARG A 94 25.42 -21.76 -24.41
N CYS A 95 25.12 -21.85 -23.12
CA CYS A 95 23.80 -22.20 -22.59
C CYS A 95 23.49 -21.34 -21.35
N PRO A 96 23.16 -20.05 -21.54
CA PRO A 96 22.94 -19.13 -20.42
C PRO A 96 21.72 -19.58 -19.60
N THR A 97 21.93 -19.88 -18.33
CA THR A 97 20.87 -20.29 -17.39
C THR A 97 20.44 -19.17 -16.45
N GLY A 98 21.33 -18.22 -16.20
CA GLY A 98 21.09 -17.03 -15.39
C GLY A 98 22.36 -16.20 -15.22
N CYS A 99 22.30 -15.16 -14.39
CA CYS A 99 23.48 -14.40 -13.98
C CYS A 99 23.48 -14.11 -12.48
N GLY A 100 24.66 -14.07 -11.87
CA GLY A 100 24.83 -13.63 -10.49
C GLY A 100 24.82 -12.10 -10.42
N LEU A 101 24.03 -11.54 -9.51
CA LEU A 101 23.95 -10.11 -9.24
C LEU A 101 24.42 -9.80 -7.82
N ASP A 102 25.06 -8.65 -7.64
CA ASP A 102 25.26 -8.08 -6.31
C ASP A 102 23.98 -7.38 -5.80
N ALA A 103 23.97 -6.94 -4.55
CA ALA A 103 22.79 -6.30 -3.95
C ALA A 103 22.42 -4.95 -4.61
N ILE A 104 23.40 -4.25 -5.20
CA ILE A 104 23.21 -2.95 -5.86
C ILE A 104 22.61 -3.18 -7.25
N GLN A 105 23.17 -4.12 -8.01
CA GLN A 105 22.70 -4.59 -9.31
C GLN A 105 21.28 -5.15 -9.21
N ALA A 106 20.99 -5.97 -8.21
CA ALA A 106 19.63 -6.47 -7.96
C ALA A 106 18.65 -5.32 -7.67
N TYR A 107 19.08 -4.32 -6.88
CA TYR A 107 18.26 -3.14 -6.59
C TYR A 107 18.00 -2.26 -7.82
N GLU A 108 19.02 -2.03 -8.65
CA GLU A 108 18.89 -1.35 -9.94
C GLU A 108 17.92 -2.10 -10.85
N PHE A 109 18.03 -3.43 -10.90
CA PHE A 109 17.14 -4.28 -11.68
C PHE A 109 15.68 -4.10 -11.28
N ILE A 110 15.38 -4.14 -9.98
CA ILE A 110 14.02 -4.00 -9.45
C ILE A 110 13.44 -2.60 -9.73
N LEU A 111 14.24 -1.54 -9.56
CA LEU A 111 13.74 -0.18 -9.66
C LEU A 111 13.57 0.34 -11.09
N ALA A 112 14.42 -0.09 -12.02
CA ALA A 112 14.47 0.48 -13.36
C ALA A 112 14.28 -0.59 -14.45
N ILE A 113 15.10 -1.64 -14.43
CA ILE A 113 15.22 -2.59 -15.54
C ILE A 113 13.96 -3.46 -15.67
N ALA A 114 13.40 -3.93 -14.55
CA ALA A 114 12.23 -4.79 -14.53
C ALA A 114 11.04 -4.16 -15.30
N HIS A 115 10.84 -2.85 -15.18
CA HIS A 115 9.78 -2.14 -15.92
C HIS A 115 10.12 -2.01 -17.40
N GLN A 116 11.36 -1.64 -17.74
CA GLN A 116 11.79 -1.52 -19.13
C GLN A 116 11.70 -2.86 -19.89
N LEU A 117 11.92 -3.98 -19.19
CA LEU A 117 11.72 -5.32 -19.72
C LEU A 117 10.22 -5.59 -19.94
N ARG A 118 9.36 -5.33 -18.95
CA ARG A 118 7.90 -5.49 -19.06
C ARG A 118 7.29 -4.64 -20.19
N ASP A 119 7.73 -3.40 -20.36
CA ASP A 119 7.29 -2.51 -21.45
C ASP A 119 7.61 -3.06 -22.84
N ARG A 120 8.72 -3.80 -22.95
CA ARG A 120 9.12 -4.51 -24.17
C ARG A 120 8.44 -5.87 -24.32
N GLY A 121 7.45 -6.15 -23.48
CA GLY A 121 6.74 -7.40 -23.42
C GLY A 121 7.60 -8.54 -22.90
N LEU A 122 8.59 -8.32 -22.05
CA LEU A 122 9.34 -9.41 -21.41
C LEU A 122 8.77 -9.71 -20.02
N GLY A 123 8.73 -10.98 -19.66
CA GLY A 123 8.24 -11.44 -18.38
C GLY A 123 9.23 -11.15 -17.25
N VAL A 124 8.77 -10.65 -16.11
CA VAL A 124 9.65 -10.45 -14.94
C VAL A 124 8.92 -10.88 -13.68
N ILE A 125 9.45 -11.92 -13.04
CA ILE A 125 9.01 -12.45 -11.76
C ILE A 125 9.97 -11.91 -10.69
N LEU A 126 9.42 -11.18 -9.74
CA LEU A 126 10.16 -10.66 -8.59
C LEU A 126 9.75 -11.44 -7.34
N PRO A 127 10.63 -11.54 -6.32
CA PRO A 127 10.23 -12.08 -5.03
C PRO A 127 9.06 -11.31 -4.42
N PRO A 128 8.22 -11.97 -3.60
CA PRO A 128 7.14 -11.30 -2.89
C PRO A 128 7.67 -10.11 -2.07
N GLY A 129 6.98 -8.96 -2.19
CA GLY A 129 7.35 -7.69 -1.54
C GLY A 129 8.11 -6.69 -2.42
N LEU A 130 8.67 -7.13 -3.55
CA LEU A 130 9.46 -6.28 -4.47
C LEU A 130 8.69 -5.82 -5.72
N GLU A 131 7.44 -6.26 -5.89
CA GLU A 131 6.60 -5.85 -7.01
C GLU A 131 6.16 -4.39 -6.88
N ARG A 132 6.36 -3.59 -7.93
CA ARG A 132 5.84 -2.23 -8.01
C ARG A 132 4.36 -2.26 -8.41
N GLY A 133 3.49 -1.70 -7.57
CA GLY A 133 2.07 -1.45 -7.90
C GLY A 133 1.10 -1.79 -6.78
N GLY A 134 1.41 -2.76 -5.93
CA GLY A 134 0.80 -2.92 -4.61
C GLY A 134 1.80 -2.44 -3.57
N THR A 135 1.40 -1.57 -2.64
CA THR A 135 2.15 -1.13 -1.44
C THR A 135 3.59 -1.66 -1.35
N ALA A 136 4.48 -1.25 -2.28
CA ALA A 136 5.82 -1.80 -2.35
C ALA A 136 6.40 -1.59 -0.96
N LYS A 137 6.76 -2.69 -0.29
CA LYS A 137 6.93 -2.73 1.16
C LYS A 137 8.16 -1.88 1.48
N ARG A 138 7.92 -0.59 1.68
CA ARG A 138 8.92 0.46 1.87
C ARG A 138 8.92 0.90 3.32
N LEU A 139 9.95 1.64 3.70
CA LEU A 139 9.94 2.37 4.96
C LEU A 139 8.73 3.30 5.00
N GLY A 140 8.01 3.24 6.10
CA GLY A 140 6.87 4.11 6.35
C GLY A 140 6.87 4.63 7.77
N VAL A 141 5.84 5.38 8.09
CA VAL A 141 5.63 5.90 9.44
C VAL A 141 4.27 5.49 9.96
N LYS A 142 4.26 5.13 11.25
CA LYS A 142 3.06 5.12 12.06
C LYS A 142 2.93 6.48 12.74
N VAL A 143 1.78 7.13 12.52
CA VAL A 143 1.43 8.40 13.17
C VAL A 143 0.53 8.09 14.35
N VAL A 144 0.92 8.52 15.55
CA VAL A 144 0.08 8.42 16.75
C VAL A 144 -0.31 9.82 17.18
N GLY A 145 -1.56 10.21 16.91
CA GLY A 145 -2.05 11.57 17.15
C GLY A 145 -2.92 11.70 18.41
N GLU A 146 -2.83 12.85 19.06
CA GLU A 146 -3.68 13.26 20.19
C GLU A 146 -3.98 14.76 20.13
N VAL A 147 -5.22 15.14 20.44
CA VAL A 147 -5.63 16.55 20.45
C VAL A 147 -5.25 17.21 21.77
N GLN A 148 -4.49 18.30 21.71
CA GLN A 148 -4.28 19.16 22.88
C GLN A 148 -5.49 20.07 23.09
N ARG A 149 -6.30 19.76 24.11
CA ARG A 149 -7.42 20.62 24.48
C ARG A 149 -6.93 21.79 25.34
N GLN A 150 -6.88 23.00 24.77
CA GLN A 150 -6.70 24.22 25.55
C GLN A 150 -8.02 24.59 26.25
N ARG A 151 -7.95 24.95 27.55
CA ARG A 151 -9.14 25.35 28.32
C ARG A 151 -9.82 26.54 27.64
N GLY A 152 -11.12 26.41 27.37
CA GLY A 152 -11.94 27.46 26.76
C GLY A 152 -11.95 27.49 25.22
N GLN A 153 -11.09 26.72 24.54
CA GLN A 153 -11.16 26.59 23.08
C GLN A 153 -12.11 25.47 22.66
N ARG A 154 -12.92 25.78 21.63
CA ARG A 154 -13.76 24.79 20.94
C ARG A 154 -12.89 23.98 19.99
N LEU A 155 -13.06 22.66 20.00
CA LEU A 155 -12.40 21.78 19.05
C LEU A 155 -13.05 21.93 17.68
N THR A 156 -12.22 22.09 16.66
CA THR A 156 -12.60 22.21 15.25
C THR A 156 -11.67 21.36 14.39
N LEU A 157 -12.01 21.16 13.12
CA LEU A 157 -11.15 20.45 12.16
C LEU A 157 -9.74 21.06 12.02
N GLN A 158 -9.62 22.38 12.20
CA GLN A 158 -8.35 23.12 12.11
C GLN A 158 -7.53 23.08 13.42
N SER A 159 -8.06 22.46 14.47
CA SER A 159 -7.33 22.33 15.74
C SER A 159 -6.07 21.48 15.54
N LEU A 160 -4.95 21.95 16.07
CA LEU A 160 -3.68 21.25 15.97
C LEU A 160 -3.69 19.99 16.85
N ILE A 161 -3.05 18.94 16.36
CA ILE A 161 -2.81 17.71 17.11
C ILE A 161 -1.32 17.61 17.46
N ASN A 162 -1.05 17.09 18.65
CA ASN A 162 0.26 16.53 18.93
C ASN A 162 0.34 15.15 18.32
N TYR A 163 1.49 14.78 17.81
CA TYR A 163 1.66 13.43 17.29
C TYR A 163 3.10 12.95 17.42
N ASP A 164 3.22 11.65 17.60
CA ASP A 164 4.49 10.94 17.58
C ASP A 164 4.62 10.19 16.25
N LEU A 165 5.79 10.31 15.61
CA LEU A 165 6.16 9.53 14.44
C LEU A 165 6.99 8.33 14.86
N GLN A 166 6.51 7.14 14.51
CA GLN A 166 7.24 5.90 14.74
C GLN A 166 7.58 5.28 13.40
N LEU A 167 8.86 4.93 13.20
CA LEU A 167 9.28 4.28 11.96
C LEU A 167 8.71 2.88 11.89
N MET A 168 8.19 2.54 10.72
CA MET A 168 7.63 1.24 10.39
C MET A 168 8.35 0.68 9.18
N MET A 169 8.54 -0.63 9.16
CA MET A 169 9.04 -1.36 8.01
C MET A 169 8.04 -2.43 7.61
N GLY A 170 7.80 -2.57 6.31
CA GLY A 170 6.84 -3.54 5.79
C GLY A 170 5.44 -2.95 5.57
N SER A 171 4.52 -3.81 5.16
CA SER A 171 3.11 -3.47 4.92
C SER A 171 2.21 -4.59 5.43
N GLY A 172 1.02 -4.24 5.90
CA GLY A 172 0.04 -5.19 6.42
C GLY A 172 0.45 -5.82 7.76
N ASP A 173 0.21 -7.12 7.91
CA ASP A 173 0.42 -7.86 9.16
C ASP A 173 1.90 -8.04 9.54
N ASN A 174 2.80 -7.94 8.55
CA ASN A 174 4.25 -8.03 8.76
C ASN A 174 4.90 -6.65 9.03
N ALA A 175 4.08 -5.62 9.28
CA ALA A 175 4.60 -4.28 9.54
C ALA A 175 5.19 -4.20 10.96
N ARG A 176 6.50 -3.94 11.04
CA ARG A 176 7.23 -3.90 12.31
C ARG A 176 7.68 -2.48 12.67
N LEU A 177 7.52 -2.13 13.94
CA LEU A 177 8.11 -0.91 14.51
C LEU A 177 9.64 -1.03 14.54
N LEU A 178 10.32 -0.04 13.96
CA LEU A 178 11.77 0.05 13.97
C LEU A 178 12.24 0.99 15.07
N THR A 179 13.12 0.51 15.94
CA THR A 179 13.86 1.38 16.85
C THR A 179 15.04 2.04 16.12
N ALA A 180 15.61 3.10 16.71
CA ALA A 180 16.81 3.73 16.17
C ALA A 180 17.98 2.73 16.03
N LYS A 181 18.14 1.84 17.01
CA LYS A 181 19.18 0.79 16.99
C LYS A 181 18.97 -0.21 15.86
N ASP A 182 17.74 -0.67 15.66
CA ASP A 182 17.41 -1.59 14.58
C ASP A 182 17.68 -0.94 13.23
N PHE A 183 17.28 0.32 13.06
CA PHE A 183 17.52 1.08 11.84
C PHE A 183 19.01 1.27 11.55
N GLU A 184 19.84 1.58 12.56
CA GLU A 184 21.29 1.66 12.40
C GLU A 184 21.93 0.32 12.05
N ALA A 185 21.48 -0.78 12.66
CA ALA A 185 21.93 -2.13 12.33
C ALA A 185 21.61 -2.51 10.88
N LEU A 186 20.45 -2.09 10.36
CA LEU A 186 20.09 -2.28 8.96
C LEU A 186 20.97 -1.47 8.01
N LEU A 187 21.26 -0.21 8.36
CA LEU A 187 22.16 0.63 7.56
C LEU A 187 23.60 0.10 7.56
N ALA A 188 24.05 -0.53 8.64
CA ALA A 188 25.38 -1.13 8.74
C ALA A 188 25.58 -2.30 7.75
N GLN A 189 24.51 -2.97 7.30
CA GLN A 189 24.58 -4.04 6.30
C GLN A 189 24.96 -3.52 4.90
N LYS A 190 24.92 -2.19 4.67
CA LYS A 190 25.26 -1.53 3.39
C LYS A 190 24.54 -2.13 2.17
N SER A 191 23.39 -2.78 2.39
CA SER A 191 22.54 -3.35 1.34
C SER A 191 21.27 -2.52 1.21
N PRO A 192 20.87 -2.14 -0.02
CA PRO A 192 19.60 -1.46 -0.28
C PRO A 192 18.39 -2.42 -0.23
N LEU A 193 18.62 -3.74 -0.20
CA LEU A 193 17.60 -4.77 -0.09
C LEU A 193 17.75 -5.51 1.24
N VAL A 194 16.70 -5.52 2.04
CA VAL A 194 16.67 -6.15 3.37
C VAL A 194 15.51 -7.14 3.43
N VAL A 195 15.74 -8.28 4.08
CA VAL A 195 14.67 -9.25 4.41
C VAL A 195 14.19 -9.02 5.82
N LEU A 196 12.89 -8.94 6.01
CA LEU A 196 12.24 -8.92 7.31
C LEU A 196 11.09 -9.93 7.30
N ASP A 197 11.12 -10.90 8.23
CA ASP A 197 10.10 -11.96 8.39
C ASP A 197 9.75 -12.71 7.09
N GLY A 198 10.77 -12.95 6.25
CA GLY A 198 10.63 -13.66 4.96
C GLY A 198 10.22 -12.78 3.79
N GLU A 199 10.00 -11.48 4.00
CA GLU A 199 9.61 -10.54 2.96
C GLU A 199 10.70 -9.52 2.65
N TRP A 200 10.73 -9.10 1.39
CA TRP A 200 11.73 -8.17 0.89
C TRP A 200 11.25 -6.73 0.97
N ILE A 201 12.11 -5.86 1.51
CA ILE A 201 11.87 -4.43 1.63
C ILE A 201 12.99 -3.67 0.93
N THR A 202 12.60 -2.69 0.10
CA THR A 202 13.53 -1.79 -0.58
C THR A 202 13.81 -0.57 0.29
N LEU A 203 15.09 -0.27 0.54
CA LEU A 203 15.55 0.93 1.21
C LEU A 203 15.94 2.00 0.20
N GLN A 204 15.01 2.91 -0.10
CA GLN A 204 15.32 4.03 -1.00
C GLN A 204 16.19 5.08 -0.29
N PRO A 205 17.20 5.66 -0.96
CA PRO A 205 18.03 6.73 -0.37
C PRO A 205 17.23 7.95 0.10
N ALA A 206 16.08 8.22 -0.51
CA ALA A 206 15.16 9.27 -0.07
C ALA A 206 14.50 8.90 1.26
N ASP A 207 13.95 7.69 1.37
CA ASP A 207 13.28 7.18 2.56
C ASP A 207 14.26 7.06 3.74
N VAL A 208 15.47 6.58 3.51
CA VAL A 208 16.53 6.48 4.53
C VAL A 208 16.89 7.86 5.08
N ARG A 209 17.01 8.87 4.21
CA ARG A 209 17.30 10.25 4.66
C ARG A 209 16.15 10.83 5.47
N ALA A 210 14.91 10.62 5.03
CA ALA A 210 13.72 11.06 5.77
C ALA A 210 13.62 10.37 7.13
N ALA A 211 13.86 9.06 7.19
CA ALA A 211 13.87 8.28 8.43
C ALA A 211 14.94 8.76 9.41
N LYS A 212 16.17 9.02 8.93
CA LYS A 212 17.23 9.63 9.77
C LYS A 212 16.82 10.99 10.32
N ALA A 213 16.23 11.85 9.50
CA ALA A 213 15.81 13.18 9.92
C ALA A 213 14.74 13.13 11.03
N ILE A 214 13.82 12.16 10.97
CA ILE A 214 12.81 11.92 12.01
C ILE A 214 13.47 11.41 13.30
N LEU A 215 14.34 10.40 13.22
CA LEU A 215 15.02 9.84 14.39
C LEU A 215 15.92 10.85 15.11
N GLN A 216 16.59 11.72 14.35
CA GLN A 216 17.48 12.74 14.89
C GLN A 216 16.75 14.03 15.32
N GLN A 217 15.41 14.07 15.19
CA GLN A 217 14.58 15.26 15.47
C GLN A 217 15.07 16.53 14.74
N GLN A 218 15.76 16.37 13.60
CA GLN A 218 16.36 17.47 12.86
C GLN A 218 15.35 18.23 11.99
N GLN A 219 14.19 17.62 11.73
CA GLN A 219 13.08 18.27 11.02
C GLN A 219 11.95 18.54 12.00
N SER A 220 11.52 19.80 12.05
CA SER A 220 10.23 20.16 12.61
C SER A 220 9.15 19.45 11.80
N ALA A 221 8.51 18.46 12.41
CA ALA A 221 7.43 17.73 11.76
C ALA A 221 6.30 18.72 11.42
N PRO A 222 5.65 18.61 10.24
CA PRO A 222 4.63 19.57 9.84
C PRO A 222 3.48 19.60 10.86
N PRO A 223 2.91 20.77 11.20
CA PRO A 223 1.75 20.80 12.08
C PRO A 223 0.61 20.01 11.41
N LEU A 224 0.05 19.03 12.14
CA LEU A 224 -1.11 18.27 11.68
C LEU A 224 -2.35 18.78 12.39
N THR A 225 -3.46 18.77 11.66
CA THR A 225 -4.78 19.16 12.15
C THR A 225 -5.67 17.94 12.41
N VAL A 226 -6.82 18.14 13.05
CA VAL A 226 -7.84 17.09 13.19
C VAL A 226 -8.34 16.62 11.82
N GLU A 227 -8.46 17.52 10.84
CA GLU A 227 -8.79 17.15 9.46
C GLU A 227 -7.77 16.18 8.86
N ASP A 228 -6.48 16.46 9.04
CA ASP A 228 -5.41 15.58 8.56
C ASP A 228 -5.48 14.21 9.22
N ALA A 229 -5.73 14.16 10.54
CA ALA A 229 -5.94 12.90 11.25
C ALA A 229 -7.12 12.09 10.70
N LEU A 230 -8.24 12.75 10.37
CA LEU A 230 -9.40 12.08 9.78
C LEU A 230 -9.06 11.49 8.41
N ARG A 231 -8.41 12.26 7.53
CA ARG A 231 -7.97 11.79 6.21
C ARG A 231 -6.97 10.64 6.32
N LEU A 232 -6.00 10.74 7.24
CA LEU A 232 -5.04 9.66 7.55
C LEU A 232 -5.75 8.39 8.04
N SER A 233 -6.81 8.53 8.83
CA SER A 233 -7.57 7.40 9.36
C SER A 233 -8.35 6.63 8.28
N ILE A 234 -8.71 7.27 7.17
CA ILE A 234 -9.45 6.65 6.05
C ILE A 234 -8.48 6.16 4.96
N GLY A 235 -7.18 6.45 5.10
CA GLY A 235 -6.15 6.09 4.11
C GLY A 235 -6.07 7.05 2.93
N ASP A 236 -6.65 8.25 3.05
CA ASP A 236 -6.72 9.26 1.98
C ASP A 236 -5.43 10.09 1.87
N LEU A 237 -4.63 10.18 2.95
CA LEU A 237 -3.40 10.99 2.98
C LEU A 237 -2.10 10.19 2.79
N GLN A 238 -1.23 10.78 1.97
CA GLN A 238 -0.22 10.07 1.17
C GLN A 238 1.21 10.08 1.71
N THR A 239 1.64 11.06 2.52
CA THR A 239 2.97 11.05 3.17
C THR A 239 3.02 12.06 4.33
N VAL A 240 3.75 11.74 5.41
CA VAL A 240 4.15 12.69 6.46
C VAL A 240 5.68 12.73 6.52
N SER A 241 6.27 13.92 6.56
CA SER A 241 7.73 14.11 6.55
C SER A 241 8.44 13.34 5.41
N LYS A 242 7.82 13.33 4.22
CA LYS A 242 8.28 12.62 3.00
C LYS A 242 8.26 11.09 3.08
N LEU A 243 7.78 10.50 4.16
CA LEU A 243 7.54 9.06 4.27
C LEU A 243 6.05 8.75 4.13
N PRO A 244 5.69 7.62 3.50
CA PRO A 244 4.31 7.17 3.47
C PRO A 244 3.80 6.87 4.87
N VAL A 245 2.55 7.25 5.14
CA VAL A 245 1.88 6.81 6.37
C VAL A 245 1.33 5.41 6.13
N THR A 246 1.88 4.42 6.83
CA THR A 246 1.44 3.02 6.72
C THR A 246 0.40 2.67 7.78
N GLN A 247 0.42 3.37 8.91
CA GLN A 247 -0.54 3.18 9.98
C GLN A 247 -0.85 4.51 10.66
N PHE A 248 -2.11 4.69 11.05
CA PHE A 248 -2.55 5.81 11.86
C PHE A 248 -3.23 5.28 13.13
N ALA A 249 -2.89 5.87 14.27
CA ALA A 249 -3.57 5.64 15.54
C ALA A 249 -3.91 6.99 16.18
N ALA A 250 -5.06 7.06 16.82
CA ALA A 250 -5.45 8.21 17.63
C ALA A 250 -5.54 7.82 19.10
N ARG A 251 -5.41 8.81 19.99
CA ARG A 251 -5.60 8.67 21.43
C ARG A 251 -6.63 9.66 21.96
N GLY A 252 -7.20 9.32 23.12
CA GLY A 252 -8.09 10.20 23.87
C GLY A 252 -9.28 10.66 23.03
N ILE A 253 -9.56 11.96 23.08
CA ILE A 253 -10.76 12.51 22.44
C ILE A 253 -10.71 12.36 20.90
N LEU A 254 -9.52 12.40 20.28
CA LEU A 254 -9.38 12.19 18.83
C LEU A 254 -9.80 10.76 18.42
N GLN A 255 -9.48 9.78 19.27
CA GLN A 255 -9.90 8.40 19.06
C GLN A 255 -11.42 8.28 19.14
N GLU A 256 -12.05 8.91 20.16
CA GLU A 256 -13.51 8.96 20.27
C GLU A 256 -14.16 9.53 19.02
N LEU A 257 -13.61 10.62 18.46
CA LEU A 257 -14.12 11.23 17.23
C LEU A 257 -14.08 10.23 16.06
N ILE A 258 -12.93 9.62 15.81
CA ILE A 258 -12.73 8.71 14.68
C ILE A 258 -13.61 7.46 14.81
N GLU A 259 -13.66 6.87 16.00
CA GLU A 259 -14.50 5.68 16.25
C GLU A 259 -15.98 6.00 16.08
N THR A 260 -16.43 7.16 16.57
CA THR A 260 -17.83 7.57 16.43
C THR A 260 -18.20 7.90 14.98
N LEU A 261 -17.29 8.50 14.21
CA LEU A 261 -17.52 8.74 12.77
C LEU A 261 -17.56 7.43 11.97
N ARG A 262 -16.78 6.42 12.37
CA ARG A 262 -16.80 5.08 11.76
C ARG A 262 -18.02 4.27 12.16
N ASN A 263 -18.51 4.45 13.39
CA ASN A 263 -19.70 3.78 13.90
C ASN A 263 -20.69 4.79 14.54
N PRO A 264 -21.50 5.48 13.72
CA PRO A 264 -22.45 6.48 14.21
C PRO A 264 -23.56 5.93 15.12
N GLU A 265 -23.81 4.62 15.10
CA GLU A 265 -24.90 4.01 15.87
C GLU A 265 -24.68 4.07 17.39
N GLY A 266 -23.42 4.21 17.82
CA GLY A 266 -23.06 4.38 19.23
C GLY A 266 -23.39 5.76 19.81
N VAL A 267 -23.83 6.72 18.98
CA VAL A 267 -24.17 8.06 19.45
C VAL A 267 -25.45 8.03 20.28
N LYS A 268 -25.35 8.56 21.50
CA LYS A 268 -26.49 8.64 22.44
C LYS A 268 -27.61 9.46 21.82
N ALA A 269 -28.77 8.83 21.65
CA ALA A 269 -29.99 9.50 21.22
C ALA A 269 -30.43 10.57 22.23
N ILE A 270 -30.90 11.70 21.73
CA ILE A 270 -31.45 12.78 22.54
C ILE A 270 -32.95 12.84 22.25
N ALA A 271 -33.75 12.26 23.14
CA ALA A 271 -35.19 12.32 23.08
C ALA A 271 -35.71 13.59 23.77
N ASP A 272 -36.72 14.21 23.16
CA ASP A 272 -37.59 15.24 23.74
C ASP A 272 -36.88 16.24 24.67
N PRO A 273 -35.97 17.08 24.13
CA PRO A 273 -35.26 18.06 24.94
C PRO A 273 -36.26 19.01 25.63
N PRO A 274 -36.00 19.46 26.87
CA PRO A 274 -37.07 20.10 27.63
C PRO A 274 -37.52 21.42 26.99
N GLY A 275 -38.83 21.57 26.82
CA GLY A 275 -39.45 22.65 26.04
C GLY A 275 -39.82 22.25 24.61
N PHE A 276 -39.44 21.06 24.15
CA PHE A 276 -39.94 20.49 22.91
C PHE A 276 -41.40 20.06 23.07
N GLN A 277 -42.28 20.59 22.20
CA GLN A 277 -43.72 20.29 22.20
C GLN A 277 -44.00 19.19 21.16
N GLY A 278 -43.95 17.94 21.60
CA GLY A 278 -44.14 16.76 20.76
C GLY A 278 -43.33 15.57 21.26
N THR A 279 -43.41 14.45 20.55
CA THR A 279 -42.62 13.24 20.83
C THR A 279 -41.80 12.87 19.61
N LEU A 280 -40.48 12.86 19.77
CA LEU A 280 -39.56 12.42 18.73
C LEU A 280 -39.66 10.91 18.52
N ARG A 281 -39.72 10.48 17.26
CA ARG A 281 -39.57 9.06 16.92
C ARG A 281 -38.14 8.60 17.23
N PRO A 282 -37.90 7.30 17.48
CA PRO A 282 -36.56 6.81 17.85
C PRO A 282 -35.45 7.20 16.88
N TYR A 283 -35.71 7.19 15.57
CA TYR A 283 -34.73 7.63 14.57
C TYR A 283 -34.49 9.14 14.58
N GLN A 284 -35.50 9.95 14.90
CA GLN A 284 -35.38 11.40 15.03
C GLN A 284 -34.53 11.76 16.25
N ALA A 285 -34.74 11.08 17.38
CA ALA A 285 -33.91 11.26 18.57
C ALA A 285 -32.45 10.86 18.32
N ARG A 286 -32.19 9.82 17.51
CA ARG A 286 -30.84 9.50 17.02
C ARG A 286 -30.26 10.61 16.14
N GLY A 287 -31.05 11.15 15.20
CA GLY A 287 -30.65 12.29 14.37
C GLY A 287 -30.26 13.52 15.20
N VAL A 288 -31.03 13.85 16.23
CA VAL A 288 -30.69 14.94 17.17
C VAL A 288 -29.38 14.66 17.91
N GLY A 289 -29.19 13.42 18.39
CA GLY A 289 -27.92 13.00 19.01
C GLY A 289 -26.73 13.15 18.06
N TRP A 290 -26.90 12.76 16.79
CA TRP A 290 -25.88 12.92 15.75
C TRP A 290 -25.54 14.38 15.48
N LEU A 291 -26.53 15.25 15.35
CA LEU A 291 -26.31 16.70 15.19
C LEU A 291 -25.57 17.31 16.38
N ALA A 292 -25.95 16.93 17.61
CA ALA A 292 -25.26 17.36 18.83
C ALA A 292 -23.81 16.88 18.89
N PHE A 293 -23.54 15.64 18.45
CA PHE A 293 -22.19 15.12 18.33
C PHE A 293 -21.36 15.94 17.33
N LEU A 294 -21.86 16.16 16.11
CA LEU A 294 -21.14 16.93 15.09
C LEU A 294 -20.87 18.37 15.56
N GLU A 295 -21.85 18.99 16.23
CA GLU A 295 -21.72 20.34 16.79
C GLU A 295 -20.60 20.41 17.84
N ARG A 296 -20.51 19.44 18.77
CA ARG A 296 -19.43 19.35 19.78
C ARG A 296 -18.03 19.42 19.15
N TRP A 297 -17.88 18.88 17.94
CA TRP A 297 -16.63 18.80 17.20
C TRP A 297 -16.43 19.95 16.19
N GLY A 298 -17.35 20.91 16.16
CA GLY A 298 -17.32 22.01 15.19
C GLY A 298 -17.51 21.54 13.74
N LEU A 299 -18.09 20.35 13.56
CA LEU A 299 -18.37 19.78 12.24
C LEU A 299 -19.70 20.32 11.71
N GLY A 300 -19.72 20.59 10.40
CA GLY A 300 -20.97 20.84 9.70
C GLY A 300 -21.79 19.55 9.57
N ALA A 301 -23.11 19.69 9.52
CA ALA A 301 -24.01 18.57 9.31
C ALA A 301 -24.92 18.85 8.09
N CYS A 302 -25.09 17.84 7.23
CA CYS A 302 -26.11 17.83 6.20
C CYS A 302 -27.20 16.82 6.62
N LEU A 303 -28.40 17.31 6.93
CA LEU A 303 -29.52 16.45 7.29
C LEU A 303 -30.28 16.04 6.03
N ALA A 304 -29.87 14.91 5.44
CA ALA A 304 -30.35 14.41 4.16
C ALA A 304 -31.35 13.24 4.28
N ASP A 305 -32.15 13.20 5.35
CA ASP A 305 -33.22 12.20 5.50
C ASP A 305 -34.22 12.28 4.34
N ASP A 306 -34.90 11.18 4.03
CA ASP A 306 -35.98 11.16 3.05
C ASP A 306 -37.08 12.19 3.33
N MET A 307 -37.78 12.59 2.26
CA MET A 307 -38.94 13.47 2.37
C MET A 307 -40.02 12.82 3.25
N GLY A 308 -40.59 13.60 4.18
CA GLY A 308 -41.62 13.11 5.10
C GLY A 308 -41.14 12.49 6.42
N LEU A 309 -39.84 12.22 6.60
CA LEU A 309 -39.29 11.68 7.85
C LEU A 309 -39.23 12.68 9.03
N GLY A 310 -39.58 13.95 8.78
CA GLY A 310 -39.68 14.97 9.82
C GLY A 310 -38.33 15.60 10.20
N LYS A 311 -37.59 16.10 9.20
CA LYS A 311 -36.35 16.89 9.39
C LYS A 311 -36.56 18.15 10.23
N THR A 312 -37.69 18.83 10.07
CA THR A 312 -38.01 20.06 10.82
C THR A 312 -38.15 19.82 12.32
N PRO A 313 -38.95 18.84 12.81
CA PRO A 313 -38.95 18.45 14.22
C PRO A 313 -37.56 18.12 14.78
N GLN A 314 -36.73 17.38 14.03
CA GLN A 314 -35.36 17.07 14.45
C GLN A 314 -34.51 18.33 14.62
N LEU A 315 -34.54 19.24 13.65
CA LEU A 315 -33.78 20.49 13.71
C LEU A 315 -34.23 21.37 14.89
N LEU A 316 -35.55 21.50 15.13
CA LEU A 316 -36.08 22.27 16.24
C LEU A 316 -35.66 21.68 17.60
N ALA A 317 -35.74 20.36 17.76
CA ALA A 317 -35.27 19.68 18.97
C ALA A 317 -33.76 19.90 19.18
N PHE A 318 -32.95 19.81 18.12
CA PHE A 318 -31.52 20.09 18.18
C PHE A 318 -31.22 21.54 18.60
N LEU A 319 -31.93 22.54 18.04
CA LEU A 319 -31.75 23.94 18.41
C LEU A 319 -32.11 24.21 19.88
N LEU A 320 -33.20 23.60 20.39
CA LEU A 320 -33.57 23.66 21.81
C LEU A 320 -32.53 23.00 22.72
N HIS A 321 -31.90 21.92 22.25
CA HIS A 321 -30.80 21.29 22.97
C HIS A 321 -29.59 22.25 23.08
N LEU A 322 -29.19 22.90 21.98
CA LEU A 322 -28.09 23.86 21.96
C LEU A 322 -28.37 25.11 22.82
N SER A 323 -29.60 25.63 22.77
CA SER A 323 -29.96 26.84 23.50
C SER A 323 -29.86 26.66 25.01
N ARG A 324 -29.93 25.44 25.54
CA ARG A 324 -29.71 25.21 26.98
C ARG A 324 -28.24 25.02 27.33
N GLY A 325 -27.46 24.37 26.47
CA GLY A 325 -26.03 24.19 26.68
C GLY A 325 -25.25 25.50 26.82
N ARG A 326 -25.73 26.59 26.18
CA ARG A 326 -25.14 27.94 26.26
C ARG A 326 -25.59 28.79 27.45
N TYR A 327 -26.65 28.41 28.17
CA TYR A 327 -27.20 29.17 29.30
C TYR A 327 -26.86 28.55 30.67
N VAL A 328 -26.13 27.44 30.71
CA VAL A 328 -25.73 26.73 31.95
C VAL A 328 -24.19 26.74 32.12
N SER A 329 -23.47 27.59 31.38
CA SER A 329 -22.02 27.79 31.49
C SER A 329 -21.69 29.20 31.92
#